data_AF-A0A929JP36-F1
#
_entry.id   AF-A0A929JP36-F1
#
_cell.length_a   1.000
_cell.length_b   1.000
_cell.length_c   1.000
_cell.angle_alpha   90.00
_cell.angle_beta   90.00
_cell.angle_gamma   90.00
#
_symmetry.space_group_name_H-M   'P 1'
#
loop_
_entity.id
_entity.type
_entity.pdbx_description
1 polymer ?
#
loop_
_entity_poly.entity_id
_entity_poly.type
_entity_poly.pdbx_seq_one_letter_code
_entity_poly.pdbx_strand_id
1 'polypeptide(L)'
;MIEVTREERHLKIVMVISAITYVVVGFAFAILPEPILKVFNLCSRILTPGLEQIPLPVEKFWLSMAFSMMMTIAALSFIAQHNIRKNKGYIIPVLISKTASSLSALCFFIFSARYFAYLVVFIVDGSIFWITLFFYLRASRAFFETQTAYLRKRPVGPKRTGPTTVVALKGEDKFDVLNRVLEETGFFEILETRFQDTGKSREDFSVVIKPNFMFMHSKNDISTYTDPELVEALIDKIVERGFSDIHVVESQTTFGNYYLNREVIKVAEYIGYSTTKNYRIVDLTEEMVPYDYGGRLGKHFVGPTWRDADFRISFAKNKTHVFCHYTLTLKNIYGILPMQNKLKEYHTKREYDWPTIETMKHFPVHFGLIDAIWSADGQFGVIVDAEPNHTKTIIGGENLIAVDWVGAKKMGLDPDDPKVGRFLPLAVEAFGKPEVNWAGDKSVYDPWENVSEVFIQFLDIIEEAYAFSDWWFSGLTAMDEYFAFKKRALPIVILRRLLKPIKRILYKYDYLE
;
A
#
# COMPACT_ATOMS: atom_id res chain seq x y z
N MET A 1 -1.60 -30.47 -13.75
CA MET A 1 -0.60 -29.40 -13.88
C MET A 1 -1.07 -28.47 -14.98
N ILE A 2 -1.29 -27.18 -14.69
CA ILE A 2 -1.73 -26.21 -15.71
C ILE A 2 -0.55 -25.96 -16.65
N GLU A 3 -0.75 -26.13 -17.96
CA GLU A 3 0.29 -25.88 -18.97
C GLU A 3 0.80 -24.43 -18.91
N VAL A 4 2.11 -24.27 -19.10
CA VAL A 4 2.80 -22.97 -19.17
C VAL A 4 2.37 -22.26 -20.46
N THR A 5 2.01 -20.97 -20.40
CA THR A 5 1.55 -20.24 -21.58
C THR A 5 2.69 -20.05 -22.59
N ARG A 6 2.35 -19.70 -23.84
CA ARG A 6 3.36 -19.44 -24.89
C ARG A 6 4.32 -18.31 -24.48
N GLU A 7 3.78 -17.26 -23.87
CA GLU A 7 4.51 -16.10 -23.38
C GLU A 7 5.46 -16.47 -22.26
N GLU A 8 4.99 -17.28 -21.30
CA GLU A 8 5.80 -17.80 -20.20
C GLU A 8 6.90 -18.74 -20.69
N ARG A 9 6.63 -19.52 -21.75
CA ARG A 9 7.64 -20.37 -22.40
C ARG A 9 8.74 -19.52 -23.04
N HIS A 10 8.39 -18.43 -23.71
CA HIS A 10 9.38 -17.51 -24.28
C HIS A 10 10.23 -16.86 -23.17
N LEU A 11 9.62 -16.35 -22.10
CA LEU A 11 10.36 -15.78 -20.98
C LEU A 11 11.29 -16.81 -20.32
N LYS A 12 10.83 -18.06 -20.17
CA LYS A 12 11.67 -19.16 -19.68
C LYS A 12 12.90 -19.35 -20.56
N ILE A 13 12.76 -19.35 -21.89
CA ILE A 13 13.88 -19.47 -22.82
C ILE A 13 14.88 -18.33 -22.63
N VAL A 14 14.40 -17.09 -22.53
CA VAL A 14 15.26 -15.92 -22.27
C VAL A 14 16.03 -16.09 -20.96
N MET A 15 15.38 -16.55 -19.88
CA MET A 15 16.04 -16.78 -18.60
C MET A 15 17.08 -17.91 -18.65
N VAL A 16 16.86 -18.97 -19.44
CA VAL A 16 17.86 -20.01 -19.68
C VAL A 16 19.08 -19.43 -20.41
N ILE A 17 18.85 -18.69 -21.49
CA ILE A 17 19.93 -18.07 -22.28
C ILE A 17 20.73 -17.10 -21.40
N SER A 18 20.05 -16.25 -20.64
CA SER A 18 20.68 -15.29 -19.73
C SER A 18 21.52 -16.00 -18.67
N ALA A 19 21.00 -17.05 -18.03
CA ALA A 19 21.75 -17.81 -17.02
C ALA A 19 23.06 -18.37 -17.59
N ILE A 20 23.01 -19.02 -18.75
CA ILE A 20 24.19 -19.57 -19.41
C ILE A 20 25.17 -18.46 -19.81
N THR A 21 24.65 -17.40 -20.43
CA THR A 21 25.46 -16.26 -20.89
C THR A 21 26.21 -15.61 -19.73
N TYR A 22 25.53 -15.36 -18.61
CA TYR A 22 26.16 -14.71 -17.46
C TYR A 22 27.22 -15.58 -16.81
N VAL A 23 27.03 -16.91 -16.74
CA VAL A 23 28.09 -17.82 -16.28
C VAL A 23 29.29 -17.73 -17.21
N VAL A 24 29.09 -17.92 -18.52
CA VAL A 24 30.19 -17.95 -19.49
C VAL A 24 30.96 -16.63 -19.51
N VAL A 25 30.25 -15.50 -19.59
CA VAL A 25 30.88 -14.16 -19.61
C VAL A 25 31.56 -13.86 -18.28
N GLY A 26 30.93 -14.23 -17.15
CA GLY A 26 31.52 -14.06 -15.82
C GLY A 26 32.87 -14.76 -15.71
N PHE A 27 32.95 -16.04 -16.10
CA PHE A 27 34.20 -16.78 -16.11
C PHE A 27 35.21 -16.24 -17.14
N ALA A 28 34.76 -15.81 -18.31
CA ALA A 28 35.64 -15.22 -19.32
C ALA A 28 36.36 -13.97 -18.79
N PHE A 29 35.63 -13.05 -18.16
CA PHE A 29 36.23 -11.85 -17.55
C PHE A 29 37.11 -12.18 -16.35
N ALA A 30 36.74 -13.15 -15.52
CA ALA A 30 37.54 -13.54 -14.36
C ALA A 30 38.88 -14.18 -14.74
N ILE A 31 38.90 -14.98 -15.82
CA ILE A 31 40.10 -15.73 -16.26
C ILE A 31 40.94 -14.92 -17.25
N LEU A 32 40.29 -14.20 -18.18
CA LEU A 32 40.93 -13.52 -19.31
C LEU A 32 40.59 -12.02 -19.38
N PRO A 33 40.83 -11.22 -18.31
CA PRO A 33 40.46 -9.80 -18.30
C PRO A 33 41.27 -8.97 -19.30
N GLU A 34 42.59 -9.13 -19.36
CA GLU A 34 43.44 -8.34 -20.25
C GLU A 34 43.19 -8.62 -21.73
N PRO A 35 43.07 -9.88 -22.20
CA PRO A 35 42.74 -10.16 -23.59
C PRO A 35 41.43 -9.49 -24.02
N ILE A 36 40.40 -9.52 -23.17
CA ILE A 36 39.10 -8.91 -23.48
C ILE A 36 39.23 -7.38 -23.61
N LEU A 37 39.95 -6.72 -22.70
CA LEU A 37 40.18 -5.27 -22.80
C LEU A 37 41.04 -4.89 -24.01
N LYS A 38 42.03 -5.72 -24.38
CA LYS A 38 42.81 -5.54 -25.62
C LYS A 38 41.92 -5.61 -26.87
N VAL A 39 40.94 -6.52 -26.89
CA VAL A 39 39.94 -6.59 -27.97
C VAL A 39 39.10 -5.32 -28.02
N PHE A 40 38.61 -4.81 -26.88
CA PHE A 40 37.88 -3.53 -26.87
C PHE A 40 38.72 -2.36 -27.38
N ASN A 41 40.00 -2.28 -27.01
CA ASN A 41 40.91 -1.25 -27.52
C ASN A 41 41.21 -1.41 -29.02
N LEU A 42 41.23 -2.64 -29.54
CA LEU A 42 41.34 -2.88 -30.98
C LEU A 42 40.08 -2.43 -31.71
N CYS A 43 38.90 -2.78 -31.20
CA CYS A 43 37.63 -2.32 -31.75
C CYS A 43 37.49 -0.80 -31.70
N SER A 44 37.91 -0.16 -30.60
CA SER A 44 37.90 1.30 -30.45
C SER A 44 38.71 2.00 -31.54
N ARG A 45 39.89 1.46 -31.89
CA ARG A 45 40.74 2.01 -32.97
C ARG A 45 40.06 1.98 -34.33
N ILE A 46 39.20 1.00 -34.58
CA ILE A 46 38.53 0.80 -35.87
C ILE A 46 37.23 1.60 -35.93
N LEU A 47 36.41 1.54 -34.88
CA LEU A 47 35.04 2.07 -34.87
C LEU A 47 34.96 3.52 -34.39
N THR A 48 35.85 3.92 -33.50
CA THR A 48 35.80 5.21 -32.81
C THR A 48 37.21 5.76 -32.57
N PRO A 49 37.96 6.14 -33.64
CA PRO A 49 39.37 6.50 -33.54
C PRO A 49 39.66 7.74 -32.68
N GLY A 50 38.63 8.55 -32.38
CA GLY A 50 38.74 9.71 -31.48
C GLY A 50 38.53 9.41 -29.98
N LEU A 51 38.30 8.15 -29.60
CA LEU A 51 38.13 7.76 -28.19
C LEU A 51 39.44 7.25 -27.58
N GLU A 52 39.63 7.53 -26.30
CA GLU A 52 40.78 7.06 -25.54
C GLU A 52 40.72 5.54 -25.35
N GLN A 53 41.90 4.92 -25.21
CA GLN A 53 42.02 3.50 -24.92
C GLN A 53 41.93 3.26 -23.41
N ILE A 54 41.18 2.24 -23.02
CA ILE A 54 41.09 1.87 -21.60
C ILE A 54 42.44 1.30 -21.14
N PRO A 55 43.02 1.79 -20.04
CA PRO A 55 44.24 1.22 -19.49
C PRO A 55 44.00 -0.21 -19.03
N LEU A 56 45.03 -1.05 -19.15
CA LEU A 56 44.97 -2.42 -18.62
C LEU A 56 45.11 -2.36 -17.10
N PRO A 57 44.13 -2.88 -16.34
CA PRO A 57 44.12 -2.79 -14.89
C PRO A 57 45.22 -3.67 -14.30
N VAL A 58 45.95 -3.11 -13.32
CA VAL A 58 46.97 -3.84 -12.56
C VAL A 58 46.32 -4.59 -11.41
N GLU A 59 45.31 -3.98 -10.80
CA GLU A 59 44.51 -4.56 -9.71
C GLU A 59 43.40 -5.50 -10.20
N LYS A 60 43.12 -6.53 -9.40
CA LYS A 60 42.05 -7.53 -9.65
C LYS A 60 40.81 -7.34 -8.79
N PHE A 61 40.73 -6.26 -8.00
CA PHE A 61 39.64 -6.05 -7.05
C PHE A 61 38.26 -5.99 -7.72
N TRP A 62 38.16 -5.20 -8.81
CA TRP A 62 36.92 -5.05 -9.58
C TRP A 62 36.46 -6.37 -10.21
N LEU A 63 37.38 -7.29 -10.54
CA LEU A 63 37.05 -8.62 -11.07
C LEU A 63 36.28 -9.46 -10.05
N SER A 64 36.65 -9.38 -8.77
CA SER A 64 35.94 -10.09 -7.70
C SER A 64 34.49 -9.61 -7.59
N MET A 65 34.28 -8.29 -7.61
CA MET A 65 32.94 -7.70 -7.54
C MET A 65 32.11 -8.02 -8.80
N ALA A 66 32.70 -7.89 -9.99
CA ALA A 66 32.04 -8.18 -11.25
C ALA A 66 31.66 -9.67 -11.35
N PHE A 67 32.58 -10.58 -10.98
CA PHE A 67 32.32 -12.02 -10.99
C PHE A 67 31.20 -12.40 -10.02
N SER A 68 31.24 -11.89 -8.80
CA SER A 68 30.18 -12.13 -7.79
C SER A 68 28.80 -11.67 -8.30
N MET A 69 28.72 -10.48 -8.90
CA MET A 69 27.49 -9.98 -9.50
C MET A 69 27.00 -10.88 -10.64
N MET A 70 27.90 -11.27 -11.56
CA MET A 70 27.57 -12.15 -12.70
C MET A 70 27.05 -13.51 -12.25
N MET A 71 27.64 -14.10 -11.22
CA MET A 71 27.17 -15.35 -10.64
C MET A 71 25.81 -15.20 -9.95
N THR A 72 25.56 -14.06 -9.30
CA THR A 72 24.27 -13.76 -8.65
C THR A 72 23.15 -13.66 -9.68
N ILE A 73 23.32 -12.86 -10.73
CA ILE A 73 22.28 -12.72 -11.77
C ILE A 73 22.11 -14.02 -12.57
N ALA A 74 23.17 -14.81 -12.75
CA ALA A 74 23.06 -16.15 -13.34
C ALA A 74 22.19 -17.08 -12.49
N ALA A 75 22.43 -17.13 -11.18
CA ALA A 75 21.65 -17.95 -10.25
C ALA A 75 20.18 -17.50 -10.22
N LEU A 76 19.91 -16.20 -10.21
CA LEU A 76 18.55 -15.66 -10.26
C LEU A 76 17.82 -16.03 -11.55
N SER A 77 18.49 -15.90 -12.70
CA SER A 77 17.93 -16.35 -13.98
C SER A 77 17.68 -17.87 -14.00
N PHE A 78 18.56 -18.67 -13.39
CA PHE A 78 18.39 -20.11 -13.26
C PHE A 78 17.21 -20.51 -12.35
N ILE A 79 17.02 -19.82 -11.23
CA ILE A 79 15.88 -20.03 -10.33
C ILE A 79 14.58 -19.60 -11.02
N ALA A 80 14.58 -18.46 -11.71
CA ALA A 80 13.44 -17.96 -12.45
C ALA A 80 12.96 -18.96 -13.51
N GLN A 81 13.86 -19.53 -14.31
CA GLN A 81 13.46 -20.46 -15.39
C GLN A 81 12.88 -21.79 -14.88
N HIS A 82 13.29 -22.25 -13.69
CA HIS A 82 12.90 -23.56 -13.15
C HIS A 82 11.37 -23.63 -12.92
N ASN A 83 10.79 -22.56 -12.35
CA ASN A 83 9.35 -22.41 -12.25
C ASN A 83 8.96 -20.97 -12.58
N ILE A 84 8.78 -20.69 -13.87
CA ILE A 84 8.60 -19.34 -14.36
C ILE A 84 7.34 -18.66 -13.82
N ARG A 85 6.31 -19.38 -13.35
CA ARG A 85 5.13 -18.75 -12.73
C ARG A 85 5.39 -18.32 -11.30
N LYS A 86 5.93 -19.23 -10.50
CA LYS A 86 6.19 -18.98 -9.08
C LYS A 86 7.34 -18.01 -8.86
N ASN A 87 8.31 -18.00 -9.78
CA ASN A 87 9.60 -17.36 -9.58
C ASN A 87 9.79 -16.10 -10.46
N LYS A 88 8.71 -15.51 -11.04
CA LYS A 88 8.81 -14.28 -11.87
C LYS A 88 9.50 -13.13 -11.12
N GLY A 89 9.26 -13.01 -9.81
CA GLY A 89 9.85 -11.94 -8.99
C GLY A 89 11.37 -11.93 -8.96
N TYR A 90 12.05 -13.06 -9.18
CA TYR A 90 13.53 -13.11 -9.24
C TYR A 90 14.12 -12.46 -10.50
N ILE A 91 13.28 -12.11 -11.49
CA ILE A 91 13.70 -11.40 -12.70
C ILE A 91 13.89 -9.91 -12.41
N ILE A 92 13.19 -9.37 -11.41
CA ILE A 92 13.29 -7.94 -11.04
C ILE A 92 14.72 -7.56 -10.62
N PRO A 93 15.41 -8.30 -9.73
CA PRO A 93 16.82 -7.99 -9.41
C PRO A 93 17.77 -8.11 -10.62
N VAL A 94 17.47 -8.98 -11.59
CA VAL A 94 18.25 -9.08 -12.84
C VAL A 94 18.08 -7.81 -13.68
N LEU A 95 16.85 -7.30 -13.79
CA LEU A 95 16.56 -6.03 -14.47
C LEU A 95 17.27 -4.86 -13.76
N ILE A 96 17.16 -4.76 -12.43
CA ILE A 96 17.83 -3.73 -11.64
C ILE A 96 19.34 -3.76 -11.86
N SER A 97 19.95 -4.95 -11.81
CA SER A 97 21.39 -5.11 -12.06
C SER A 97 21.79 -4.61 -13.44
N LYS A 98 21.01 -4.93 -14.48
CA LYS A 98 21.32 -4.52 -15.86
C LYS A 98 21.09 -3.04 -16.13
N THR A 99 20.09 -2.44 -15.48
CA THR A 99 19.90 -0.99 -15.54
C THR A 99 21.04 -0.26 -14.82
N ALA A 100 21.43 -0.73 -13.62
CA ALA A 100 22.51 -0.13 -12.85
C ALA A 100 23.85 -0.17 -13.58
N SER A 101 24.21 -1.31 -14.18
CA SER A 101 25.45 -1.45 -14.96
C SER A 101 25.42 -0.61 -16.25
N SER A 102 24.29 -0.57 -16.97
CA SER A 102 24.15 0.25 -18.18
C SER A 102 24.26 1.75 -17.87
N LEU A 103 23.49 2.27 -16.89
CA LEU A 103 23.50 3.69 -16.55
C LEU A 103 24.82 4.13 -15.91
N SER A 104 25.43 3.31 -15.06
CA SER A 104 26.74 3.62 -14.48
C SER A 104 27.82 3.72 -15.55
N ALA A 105 27.81 2.84 -16.56
CA ALA A 105 28.73 2.93 -17.69
C ALA A 105 28.52 4.21 -18.50
N LEU A 106 27.27 4.62 -18.75
CA LEU A 106 26.98 5.89 -19.42
C LEU A 106 27.48 7.08 -18.59
N CYS A 107 27.26 7.08 -17.27
CA CYS A 107 27.76 8.11 -16.38
C CYS A 107 29.30 8.18 -16.41
N PHE A 108 30.00 7.06 -16.35
CA PHE A 108 31.47 7.06 -16.43
C PHE A 108 31.99 7.54 -17.78
N PHE A 109 31.29 7.22 -18.87
CA PHE A 109 31.62 7.75 -20.20
C PHE A 109 31.49 9.28 -20.27
N ILE A 110 30.44 9.85 -19.65
CA ILE A 110 30.16 11.29 -19.68
C ILE A 110 31.09 12.05 -18.74
N PHE A 111 31.27 11.57 -17.50
CA PHE A 111 31.85 12.33 -16.40
C PHE A 111 33.29 11.94 -16.03
N SER A 112 33.80 10.80 -16.50
CA SER A 112 35.15 10.33 -16.15
C SER A 112 36.06 10.31 -17.37
N ALA A 113 35.94 9.30 -18.21
CA ALA A 113 36.78 9.12 -19.38
C ALA A 113 35.98 8.46 -20.51
N ARG A 114 36.16 8.96 -21.73
CA ARG A 114 35.39 8.53 -22.90
C ARG A 114 35.96 7.25 -23.51
N TYR A 115 35.97 6.16 -22.74
CA TYR A 115 36.42 4.86 -23.23
C TYR A 115 35.31 4.14 -24.01
N PHE A 116 35.67 3.55 -25.14
CA PHE A 116 34.76 2.72 -25.95
C PHE A 116 34.14 1.57 -25.14
N ALA A 117 34.87 1.00 -24.18
CA ALA A 117 34.39 -0.06 -23.31
C ALA A 117 33.11 0.34 -22.52
N TYR A 118 33.00 1.59 -22.06
CA TYR A 118 31.79 2.06 -21.38
C TYR A 118 30.59 2.14 -22.31
N LEU A 119 30.79 2.55 -23.57
CA LEU A 119 29.73 2.58 -24.56
C LEU A 119 29.25 1.16 -24.89
N VAL A 120 30.17 0.19 -24.98
CA VAL A 120 29.84 -1.22 -25.18
C VAL A 120 29.00 -1.74 -24.01
N VAL A 121 29.38 -1.48 -22.76
CA VAL A 121 28.59 -1.91 -21.58
C VAL A 121 27.21 -1.26 -21.59
N PHE A 122 27.11 0.05 -21.86
CA PHE A 122 25.84 0.75 -21.94
C PHE A 122 24.88 0.10 -22.96
N ILE A 123 25.37 -0.15 -24.18
CA ILE A 123 24.57 -0.72 -25.27
C ILE A 123 24.20 -2.18 -24.97
N VAL A 124 25.17 -3.01 -24.56
CA VAL A 124 24.94 -4.43 -24.33
C VAL A 124 24.01 -4.64 -23.15
N ASP A 125 24.30 -4.06 -21.98
CA ASP A 125 23.47 -4.26 -20.80
C ASP A 125 22.11 -3.56 -20.93
N GLY A 126 22.05 -2.42 -21.63
CA GLY A 126 20.79 -1.76 -21.98
C GLY A 126 19.92 -2.65 -22.88
N SER A 127 20.51 -3.29 -23.90
CA SER A 127 19.77 -4.21 -24.78
C SER A 127 19.24 -5.43 -24.04
N ILE A 128 20.04 -6.01 -23.15
CA ILE A 128 19.65 -7.14 -22.30
C ILE A 128 18.50 -6.74 -21.38
N PHE A 129 18.55 -5.55 -20.78
CA PHE A 129 17.47 -5.01 -19.98
C PHE A 129 16.18 -4.92 -20.79
N TRP A 130 16.20 -4.26 -21.96
CA TRP A 130 14.99 -4.07 -22.77
C TRP A 130 14.41 -5.38 -23.28
N ILE A 131 15.24 -6.32 -23.72
CA ILE A 131 14.80 -7.66 -24.15
C ILE A 131 14.16 -8.39 -22.96
N THR A 132 14.84 -8.41 -21.81
CA THR A 132 14.32 -9.09 -20.61
C THR A 132 13.02 -8.47 -20.14
N LEU A 133 12.93 -7.14 -20.11
CA LEU A 133 11.73 -6.39 -19.73
C LEU A 133 10.58 -6.69 -20.69
N PHE A 134 10.83 -6.70 -22.00
CA PHE A 134 9.81 -7.00 -23.01
C PHE A 134 9.18 -8.39 -22.77
N PHE A 135 9.99 -9.43 -22.59
CA PHE A 135 9.47 -10.77 -22.34
C PHE A 135 8.84 -10.91 -20.96
N TYR A 136 9.36 -10.19 -19.96
CA TYR A 136 8.79 -10.13 -18.62
C TYR A 136 7.37 -9.55 -18.65
N LEU A 137 7.21 -8.35 -19.22
CA LEU A 137 5.92 -7.67 -19.36
C LEU A 137 4.94 -8.50 -20.18
N ARG A 138 5.41 -9.16 -21.24
CA ARG A 138 4.57 -10.02 -22.09
C ARG A 138 4.09 -11.28 -21.35
N ALA A 139 4.94 -11.92 -20.55
CA ALA A 139 4.56 -13.09 -19.74
C ALA A 139 3.75 -12.71 -18.50
N SER A 140 3.80 -11.45 -18.09
CA SER A 140 2.95 -10.85 -17.06
C SER A 140 1.74 -10.13 -17.68
N ARG A 141 1.51 -10.23 -18.99
CA ARG A 141 0.43 -9.50 -19.66
C ARG A 141 -0.95 -9.92 -19.16
N ALA A 142 -1.23 -11.21 -19.01
CA ALA A 142 -2.50 -11.67 -18.45
C ALA A 142 -2.70 -11.10 -17.03
N PHE A 143 -1.63 -11.03 -16.25
CA PHE A 143 -1.61 -10.43 -14.93
C PHE A 143 -1.93 -8.93 -14.97
N PHE A 144 -1.22 -8.15 -15.79
CA PHE A 144 -1.51 -6.74 -16.03
C PHE A 144 -2.88 -6.53 -16.66
N GLU A 145 -3.41 -7.46 -17.44
CA GLU A 145 -4.73 -7.39 -18.05
C GLU A 145 -5.84 -7.68 -17.04
N THR A 146 -5.65 -8.59 -16.08
CA THR A 146 -6.56 -8.72 -14.92
C THR A 146 -6.48 -7.50 -14.02
N GLN A 147 -5.28 -7.00 -13.74
CA GLN A 147 -5.13 -5.81 -12.91
C GLN A 147 -5.66 -4.58 -13.61
N THR A 148 -5.47 -4.37 -14.90
CA THR A 148 -6.03 -3.25 -15.66
C THR A 148 -7.41 -3.56 -16.25
N ALA A 149 -8.03 -4.69 -15.90
CA ALA A 149 -9.37 -5.05 -16.39
C ALA A 149 -10.40 -4.01 -15.98
N TYR A 150 -10.25 -3.41 -14.79
CA TYR A 150 -11.08 -2.30 -14.33
C TYR A 150 -10.93 -1.04 -15.20
N LEU A 151 -9.75 -0.83 -15.82
CA LEU A 151 -9.50 0.28 -16.74
C LEU A 151 -10.07 0.05 -18.14
N ARG A 152 -10.31 -1.21 -18.54
CA ARG A 152 -10.67 -1.58 -19.93
C ARG A 152 -12.11 -1.99 -20.13
N LYS A 153 -12.85 -2.37 -19.08
CA LYS A 153 -14.31 -2.44 -19.19
C LYS A 153 -14.80 -1.03 -19.49
N ARG A 154 -15.57 -0.84 -20.57
CA ARG A 154 -16.43 0.34 -20.68
C ARG A 154 -17.20 0.41 -19.36
N PRO A 155 -17.11 1.50 -18.57
CA PRO A 155 -17.86 1.60 -17.34
C PRO A 155 -19.31 1.36 -17.70
N VAL A 156 -19.88 0.28 -17.18
CA VAL A 156 -21.34 0.17 -17.13
C VAL A 156 -21.73 1.38 -16.29
N GLY A 157 -22.46 2.32 -16.90
CA GLY A 157 -22.87 3.54 -16.22
C GLY A 157 -23.45 3.13 -14.87
N PRO A 158 -22.90 3.65 -13.76
CA PRO A 158 -23.23 3.10 -12.46
C PRO A 158 -24.72 3.23 -12.21
N LYS A 159 -25.34 2.16 -11.70
CA LYS A 159 -26.75 2.18 -11.35
C LYS A 159 -26.97 3.32 -10.37
N ARG A 160 -27.81 4.29 -10.71
CA ARG A 160 -28.11 5.37 -9.77
C ARG A 160 -28.85 4.79 -8.57
N THR A 161 -28.29 4.98 -7.39
CA THR A 161 -29.04 4.83 -6.14
C THR A 161 -29.65 6.19 -5.82
N GLY A 162 -30.74 6.22 -5.05
CA GLY A 162 -31.47 7.46 -4.74
C GLY A 162 -30.61 8.57 -4.10
N PRO A 163 -31.22 9.73 -3.81
CA PRO A 163 -30.50 10.84 -3.21
C PRO A 163 -29.94 10.45 -1.83
N THR A 164 -28.74 10.93 -1.52
CA THR A 164 -28.12 10.84 -0.20
C THR A 164 -27.47 12.16 0.15
N THR A 165 -27.55 12.56 1.42
CA THR A 165 -26.88 13.76 1.91
C THR A 165 -25.51 13.40 2.49
N VAL A 166 -24.52 14.23 2.18
CA VAL A 166 -23.20 14.22 2.81
C VAL A 166 -22.93 15.63 3.31
N VAL A 167 -22.56 15.74 4.58
CA VAL A 167 -22.24 17.00 5.23
C VAL A 167 -20.74 17.06 5.46
N ALA A 168 -20.10 18.13 4.98
CA ALA A 168 -18.71 18.44 5.28
C ALA A 168 -18.64 19.80 5.98
N LEU A 169 -18.22 19.85 7.23
CA LEU A 169 -18.11 21.11 7.98
C LEU A 169 -16.67 21.38 8.40
N LYS A 170 -16.29 22.65 8.37
CA LYS A 170 -14.99 23.15 8.81
C LYS A 170 -15.15 24.00 10.07
N GLY A 171 -14.31 23.82 11.08
CA GLY A 171 -14.35 24.61 12.31
C GLY A 171 -13.16 24.33 13.25
N GLU A 172 -12.93 25.26 14.17
CA GLU A 172 -11.78 25.21 15.11
C GLU A 172 -11.96 24.18 16.22
N ASP A 173 -13.18 24.08 16.76
CA ASP A 173 -13.52 23.09 17.79
C ASP A 173 -14.00 21.80 17.12
N LYS A 174 -13.17 20.76 17.19
CA LYS A 174 -13.45 19.46 16.59
C LYS A 174 -14.74 18.81 17.12
N PHE A 175 -15.12 19.06 18.39
CA PHE A 175 -16.32 18.48 18.98
C PHE A 175 -17.58 19.20 18.50
N ASP A 176 -17.55 20.53 18.40
CA ASP A 176 -18.65 21.29 17.79
C ASP A 176 -18.88 20.87 16.35
N VAL A 177 -17.81 20.75 15.56
CA VAL A 177 -17.89 20.31 14.17
C VAL A 177 -18.48 18.91 14.07
N LEU A 178 -18.05 17.97 14.93
CA LEU A 178 -18.61 16.61 14.96
C LEU A 178 -20.11 16.66 15.27
N ASN A 179 -20.51 17.41 16.31
CA ASN A 179 -21.90 17.53 16.73
C ASN A 179 -22.80 18.01 15.60
N ARG A 180 -22.37 19.07 14.92
CA ARG A 180 -23.11 19.67 13.81
C ARG A 180 -23.18 18.74 12.59
N VAL A 181 -22.10 18.01 12.28
CA VAL A 181 -22.15 16.99 11.22
C VAL A 181 -23.16 15.90 11.57
N LEU A 182 -23.18 15.40 12.81
CA LEU A 182 -24.15 14.38 13.23
C LEU A 182 -25.60 14.89 13.17
N GLU A 183 -25.83 16.15 13.54
CA GLU A 183 -27.15 16.80 13.46
C GLU A 183 -27.60 17.00 12.00
N GLU A 184 -26.79 17.65 11.16
CA GLU A 184 -27.14 17.99 9.78
C GLU A 184 -27.25 16.73 8.87
N THR A 185 -26.60 15.63 9.24
CA THR A 185 -26.74 14.34 8.55
C THR A 185 -27.96 13.52 9.00
N GLY A 186 -28.60 13.89 10.11
CA GLY A 186 -29.66 13.09 10.72
C GLY A 186 -29.14 11.75 11.27
N PHE A 187 -27.92 11.73 11.81
CA PHE A 187 -27.27 10.50 12.28
C PHE A 187 -28.13 9.71 13.28
N PHE A 188 -28.75 10.41 14.23
CA PHE A 188 -29.54 9.75 15.27
C PHE A 188 -30.89 9.25 14.75
N GLU A 189 -31.48 9.91 13.77
CA GLU A 189 -32.68 9.46 13.07
C GLU A 189 -32.40 8.19 12.27
N ILE A 190 -31.24 8.13 11.61
CA ILE A 190 -30.76 6.91 10.91
C ILE A 190 -30.56 5.78 11.92
N LEU A 191 -29.84 6.03 13.01
CA LEU A 191 -29.60 5.04 14.07
C LEU A 191 -30.92 4.53 14.67
N GLU A 192 -31.85 5.43 15.00
CA GLU A 192 -33.13 5.10 15.60
C GLU A 192 -34.03 4.30 14.64
N THR A 193 -34.03 4.65 13.36
CA THR A 193 -34.77 3.90 12.33
C THR A 193 -34.26 2.46 12.24
N ARG A 194 -32.94 2.28 12.18
CA ARG A 194 -32.32 0.94 12.14
C ARG A 194 -32.59 0.16 13.42
N PHE A 195 -32.53 0.81 14.56
CA PHE A 195 -32.88 0.20 15.84
C PHE A 195 -34.32 -0.33 15.83
N GLN A 196 -35.28 0.48 15.41
CA GLN A 196 -36.69 0.10 15.34
C GLN A 196 -36.93 -1.09 14.39
N ASP A 197 -36.21 -1.16 13.27
CA ASP A 197 -36.30 -2.27 12.31
C ASP A 197 -35.88 -3.63 12.90
N THR A 198 -35.02 -3.64 13.94
CA THR A 198 -34.56 -4.90 14.55
C THR A 198 -35.52 -5.51 15.56
N GLY A 199 -36.39 -4.70 16.18
CA GLY A 199 -37.26 -5.11 17.29
C GLY A 199 -36.51 -5.50 18.58
N LYS A 200 -35.21 -5.22 18.68
CA LYS A 200 -34.39 -5.50 19.87
C LYS A 200 -34.64 -4.46 20.99
N SER A 201 -34.17 -4.77 22.20
CA SER A 201 -34.00 -3.76 23.25
C SER A 201 -32.80 -2.85 22.90
N ARG A 202 -32.70 -1.66 23.52
CA ARG A 202 -31.55 -0.77 23.28
C ARG A 202 -30.25 -1.35 23.86
N GLU A 203 -30.38 -2.17 24.89
CA GLU A 203 -29.29 -2.88 25.55
C GLU A 203 -28.75 -4.03 24.71
N ASP A 204 -29.58 -4.66 23.88
CA ASP A 204 -29.19 -5.76 22.98
C ASP A 204 -28.84 -5.30 21.56
N PHE A 205 -29.06 -4.01 21.25
CA PHE A 205 -28.75 -3.43 19.94
C PHE A 205 -27.29 -3.01 19.87
N SER A 206 -26.52 -3.75 19.08
CA SER A 206 -25.07 -3.62 19.01
C SER A 206 -24.63 -2.53 18.03
N VAL A 207 -23.87 -1.54 18.54
CA VAL A 207 -23.30 -0.45 17.74
C VAL A 207 -21.79 -0.62 17.65
N VAL A 208 -21.29 -0.84 16.43
CA VAL A 208 -19.88 -1.11 16.18
C VAL A 208 -19.22 0.02 15.40
N ILE A 209 -18.15 0.58 15.95
CA ILE A 209 -17.37 1.67 15.37
C ILE A 209 -16.02 1.11 14.93
N LYS A 210 -15.70 1.28 13.64
CA LYS A 210 -14.40 0.98 13.06
C LYS A 210 -13.63 2.29 12.86
N PRO A 211 -12.80 2.73 13.83
CA PRO A 211 -11.85 3.80 13.60
C PRO A 211 -10.68 3.34 12.72
N ASN A 212 -9.74 4.22 12.38
CA ASN A 212 -8.50 3.85 11.71
C ASN A 212 -7.29 4.17 12.59
N PHE A 213 -6.68 3.17 13.25
CA PHE A 213 -5.50 3.43 14.09
C PHE A 213 -4.38 2.41 14.02
N MET A 214 -4.58 1.25 13.38
CA MET A 214 -3.58 0.18 13.41
C MET A 214 -2.34 0.40 12.52
N PHE A 215 -2.31 1.49 11.76
CA PHE A 215 -1.13 1.98 11.04
C PHE A 215 -0.43 3.15 11.73
N MET A 216 -0.88 3.56 12.93
CA MET A 216 -0.18 4.58 13.71
C MET A 216 1.25 4.13 13.99
N HIS A 217 2.18 5.08 13.85
CA HIS A 217 3.60 4.85 14.06
C HIS A 217 4.16 5.69 15.22
N SER A 218 3.66 6.92 15.43
CA SER A 218 4.07 7.83 16.52
C SER A 218 2.87 8.58 17.08
N LYS A 219 2.87 8.88 18.39
CA LYS A 219 1.90 9.80 19.01
C LYS A 219 2.06 11.25 18.57
N ASN A 220 3.26 11.63 18.14
CA ASN A 220 3.54 12.99 17.73
C ASN A 220 3.04 13.28 16.31
N ASP A 221 2.66 12.25 15.56
CA ASP A 221 1.99 12.38 14.27
C ASP A 221 0.56 11.82 14.34
N ILE A 222 -0.33 12.68 14.84
CA ILE A 222 -1.78 12.41 14.98
C ILE A 222 -2.53 12.36 13.65
N SER A 223 -1.86 12.66 12.52
CA SER A 223 -2.49 12.68 11.19
C SER A 223 -2.71 11.27 10.62
N THR A 224 -2.04 10.27 11.19
CA THR A 224 -2.03 8.90 10.66
C THR A 224 -3.15 8.01 11.21
N TYR A 225 -3.84 8.45 12.27
CA TYR A 225 -4.93 7.71 12.92
C TYR A 225 -6.11 8.60 13.32
N THR A 226 -7.31 8.00 13.38
CA THR A 226 -8.53 8.68 13.85
C THR A 226 -8.35 9.10 15.31
N ASP A 227 -8.65 10.36 15.60
CA ASP A 227 -8.56 10.93 16.95
C ASP A 227 -9.45 10.15 17.95
N PRO A 228 -8.86 9.51 18.99
CA PRO A 228 -9.62 8.78 19.99
C PRO A 228 -10.68 9.62 20.70
N GLU A 229 -10.41 10.91 20.93
CA GLU A 229 -11.36 11.80 21.60
C GLU A 229 -12.61 12.03 20.75
N LEU A 230 -12.49 12.10 19.42
CA LEU A 230 -13.64 12.22 18.52
C LEU A 230 -14.47 10.93 18.50
N VAL A 231 -13.82 9.77 18.54
CA VAL A 231 -14.51 8.48 18.61
C VAL A 231 -15.26 8.35 19.92
N GLU A 232 -14.63 8.72 21.04
CA GLU A 232 -15.29 8.69 22.34
C GLU A 232 -16.41 9.72 22.46
N ALA A 233 -16.28 10.91 21.88
CA ALA A 233 -17.36 11.89 21.85
C ALA A 233 -18.59 11.37 21.07
N LEU A 234 -18.36 10.60 20.00
CA LEU A 234 -19.45 9.90 19.31
C LEU A 234 -20.09 8.83 20.19
N ILE A 235 -19.28 8.02 20.89
CA ILE A 235 -19.76 6.98 21.82
C ILE A 235 -20.60 7.60 22.93
N ASP A 236 -20.12 8.66 23.57
CA ASP A 236 -20.80 9.32 24.69
C ASP A 236 -22.21 9.78 24.26
N LYS A 237 -22.36 10.31 23.04
CA LYS A 237 -23.69 10.67 22.50
C LYS A 237 -24.58 9.47 22.18
N ILE A 238 -24.02 8.37 21.72
CA ILE A 238 -24.79 7.14 21.48
C ILE A 238 -25.30 6.59 22.82
N VAL A 239 -24.48 6.64 23.87
CA VAL A 239 -24.85 6.28 25.25
C VAL A 239 -25.94 7.20 25.81
N GLU A 240 -25.85 8.51 25.56
CA GLU A 240 -26.89 9.48 25.95
C GLU A 240 -28.27 9.15 25.33
N ARG A 241 -28.32 8.43 24.21
CA ARG A 241 -29.55 7.93 23.58
C ARG A 241 -30.01 6.55 24.10
N GLY A 242 -29.31 6.01 25.09
CA GLY A 242 -29.69 4.77 25.80
C GLY A 242 -29.14 3.48 25.18
N PHE A 243 -28.27 3.55 24.16
CA PHE A 243 -27.59 2.36 23.65
C PHE A 243 -26.38 2.03 24.51
N SER A 244 -26.17 0.75 24.84
CA SER A 244 -25.10 0.34 25.76
C SER A 244 -24.19 -0.77 25.24
N ASP A 245 -24.60 -1.56 24.25
CA ASP A 245 -23.75 -2.56 23.60
C ASP A 245 -22.91 -1.92 22.48
N ILE A 246 -21.82 -1.25 22.88
CA ILE A 246 -20.98 -0.47 21.97
C ILE A 246 -19.58 -1.09 21.88
N HIS A 247 -19.07 -1.25 20.66
CA HIS A 247 -17.74 -1.79 20.40
C HIS A 247 -16.91 -0.92 19.48
N VAL A 248 -15.65 -0.70 19.83
CA VAL A 248 -14.62 -0.18 18.96
C VAL A 248 -13.81 -1.34 18.43
N VAL A 249 -13.79 -1.55 17.11
CA VAL A 249 -13.15 -2.72 16.49
C VAL A 249 -11.97 -2.33 15.60
N GLU A 250 -10.92 -3.14 15.61
CA GLU A 250 -9.82 -3.10 14.65
C GLU A 250 -9.24 -4.50 14.47
N SER A 251 -8.35 -4.69 13.49
CA SER A 251 -7.56 -5.92 13.35
C SER A 251 -6.06 -5.63 13.32
N GLN A 252 -5.25 -6.57 13.78
CA GLN A 252 -3.80 -6.48 13.71
C GLN A 252 -3.31 -6.36 12.27
N THR A 253 -2.17 -5.69 12.08
CA THR A 253 -1.60 -5.38 10.76
C THR A 253 -0.21 -5.98 10.58
N THR A 254 0.35 -5.84 9.37
CA THR A 254 1.70 -6.33 9.02
C THR A 254 2.77 -5.80 10.00
N PHE A 255 2.56 -4.67 10.67
CA PHE A 255 3.47 -4.17 11.71
C PHE A 255 3.66 -5.13 12.88
N GLY A 256 2.65 -5.96 13.20
CA GLY A 256 2.78 -7.03 14.19
C GLY A 256 3.85 -8.07 13.84
N ASN A 257 4.26 -8.19 12.57
CA ASN A 257 5.37 -9.07 12.18
C ASN A 257 6.75 -8.52 12.59
N TYR A 258 6.84 -7.21 12.81
CA TYR A 258 8.11 -6.50 12.99
C TYR A 258 8.25 -5.88 14.38
N TYR A 259 7.15 -5.56 15.04
CA TYR A 259 7.15 -4.83 16.30
C TYR A 259 6.31 -5.53 17.37
N LEU A 260 6.73 -5.37 18.62
CA LEU A 260 5.98 -5.75 19.82
C LEU A 260 4.88 -4.72 20.11
N ASN A 261 3.93 -5.08 20.96
CA ASN A 261 2.82 -4.22 21.39
C ASN A 261 1.94 -3.73 20.24
N ARG A 262 1.70 -4.58 19.23
CA ARG A 262 0.86 -4.27 18.06
C ARG A 262 -0.49 -5.00 18.08
N GLU A 263 -0.82 -5.63 19.21
CA GLU A 263 -2.16 -6.10 19.53
C GLU A 263 -3.12 -4.90 19.60
N VAL A 264 -4.36 -5.03 19.11
CA VAL A 264 -5.28 -3.88 18.96
C VAL A 264 -5.49 -3.14 20.28
N ILE A 265 -5.70 -3.88 21.37
CA ILE A 265 -5.93 -3.32 22.70
C ILE A 265 -4.77 -2.44 23.16
N LYS A 266 -3.52 -2.92 23.01
CA LYS A 266 -2.32 -2.16 23.41
C LYS A 266 -2.13 -0.90 22.59
N VAL A 267 -2.39 -0.96 21.27
CA VAL A 267 -2.31 0.23 20.41
C VAL A 267 -3.38 1.25 20.83
N ALA A 268 -4.60 0.79 21.10
CA ALA A 268 -5.70 1.67 21.50
C ALA A 268 -5.45 2.34 22.86
N GLU A 269 -5.02 1.57 23.87
CA GLU A 269 -4.58 2.11 25.17
C GLU A 269 -3.43 3.11 25.01
N TYR A 270 -2.45 2.76 24.15
CA TYR A 270 -1.32 3.63 23.90
C TYR A 270 -1.80 4.98 23.38
N ILE A 271 -2.62 5.03 22.34
CA ILE A 271 -3.07 6.29 21.71
C ILE A 271 -4.11 7.07 22.51
N GLY A 272 -4.67 6.50 23.58
CA GLY A 272 -5.52 7.22 24.54
C GLY A 272 -6.99 6.83 24.55
N TYR A 273 -7.38 5.69 23.99
CA TYR A 273 -8.72 5.14 24.21
C TYR A 273 -8.89 4.72 25.68
N SER A 274 -10.02 5.08 26.27
CA SER A 274 -10.38 4.72 27.64
C SER A 274 -10.65 3.21 27.78
N THR A 275 -10.12 2.63 28.85
CA THR A 275 -10.44 1.26 29.27
C THR A 275 -11.57 1.19 30.30
N THR A 276 -12.13 2.33 30.71
CA THR A 276 -13.11 2.44 31.80
C THR A 276 -14.48 2.96 31.35
N LYS A 277 -14.58 3.48 30.12
CA LYS A 277 -15.86 3.94 29.55
C LYS A 277 -16.74 2.75 29.16
N ASN A 278 -18.03 3.01 28.98
CA ASN A 278 -19.05 2.01 28.66
C ASN A 278 -19.02 1.58 27.18
N TYR A 279 -17.88 1.08 26.73
CA TYR A 279 -17.70 0.42 25.44
C TYR A 279 -16.57 -0.60 25.53
N ARG A 280 -16.49 -1.51 24.56
CA ARG A 280 -15.42 -2.51 24.49
C ARG A 280 -14.53 -2.30 23.29
N ILE A 281 -13.22 -2.36 23.48
CA ILE A 281 -12.26 -2.42 22.38
C ILE A 281 -12.08 -3.90 22.02
N VAL A 282 -12.21 -4.24 20.74
CA VAL A 282 -12.20 -5.62 20.26
C VAL A 282 -11.15 -5.79 19.16
N ASP A 283 -10.28 -6.78 19.34
CA ASP A 283 -9.36 -7.25 18.32
C ASP A 283 -10.01 -8.34 17.47
N LEU A 284 -10.43 -8.01 16.24
CA LEU A 284 -11.08 -8.96 15.33
C LEU A 284 -10.13 -10.10 14.91
N THR A 285 -8.82 -9.94 15.11
CA THR A 285 -7.81 -11.00 14.90
C THR A 285 -7.95 -12.11 15.95
N GLU A 286 -8.33 -11.76 17.18
CA GLU A 286 -8.40 -12.70 18.29
C GLU A 286 -9.74 -13.45 18.34
N GLU A 287 -10.79 -12.93 17.70
CA GLU A 287 -12.11 -13.57 17.61
C GLU A 287 -12.40 -14.25 16.25
N MET A 288 -11.36 -14.56 15.47
CA MET A 288 -11.51 -15.17 14.13
C MET A 288 -12.37 -16.43 14.14
N VAL A 289 -13.49 -16.39 13.40
CA VAL A 289 -14.28 -17.57 13.07
C VAL A 289 -14.33 -17.79 11.56
N PRO A 290 -14.33 -19.05 11.07
CA PRO A 290 -14.47 -19.33 9.65
C PRO A 290 -15.77 -18.75 9.08
N TYR A 291 -15.69 -18.16 7.89
CA TYR A 291 -16.83 -17.61 7.15
C TYR A 291 -16.60 -17.75 5.65
N ASP A 292 -17.68 -17.97 4.89
CA ASP A 292 -17.61 -18.04 3.43
C ASP A 292 -18.21 -16.77 2.83
N TYR A 293 -17.33 -15.90 2.33
CA TYR A 293 -17.70 -14.66 1.65
C TYR A 293 -18.11 -14.89 0.18
N GLY A 294 -17.94 -16.11 -0.33
CA GLY A 294 -18.01 -16.36 -1.77
C GLY A 294 -17.02 -15.50 -2.56
N GLY A 295 -17.27 -15.34 -3.86
CA GLY A 295 -16.46 -14.47 -4.71
C GLY A 295 -14.96 -14.79 -4.68
N ARG A 296 -14.12 -13.75 -4.69
CA ARG A 296 -12.66 -13.86 -4.71
C ARG A 296 -12.05 -14.04 -3.32
N LEU A 297 -12.66 -13.51 -2.27
CA LEU A 297 -12.25 -13.69 -0.88
C LEU A 297 -12.45 -15.14 -0.44
N GLY A 298 -13.56 -15.75 -0.86
CA GLY A 298 -13.92 -17.14 -0.63
C GLY A 298 -14.04 -17.50 0.85
N LYS A 299 -13.62 -18.73 1.18
CA LYS A 299 -13.53 -19.20 2.57
C LYS A 299 -12.40 -18.48 3.28
N HIS A 300 -12.76 -17.68 4.28
CA HIS A 300 -11.83 -16.90 5.07
C HIS A 300 -12.31 -16.80 6.52
N PHE A 301 -11.89 -15.75 7.24
CA PHE A 301 -12.26 -15.50 8.64
C PHE A 301 -12.93 -14.15 8.79
N VAL A 302 -13.82 -14.06 9.78
CA VAL A 302 -14.50 -12.84 10.22
C VAL A 302 -14.48 -12.77 11.75
N GLY A 303 -14.48 -11.57 12.32
CA GLY A 303 -14.75 -11.37 13.74
C GLY A 303 -16.27 -11.30 14.01
N PRO A 304 -16.83 -12.13 14.90
CA PRO A 304 -18.25 -12.12 15.26
C PRO A 304 -18.76 -10.75 15.67
N THR A 305 -17.97 -9.94 16.39
CA THR A 305 -18.40 -8.60 16.82
C THR A 305 -18.73 -7.73 15.61
N TRP A 306 -17.93 -7.78 14.53
CA TRP A 306 -18.25 -7.08 13.29
C TRP A 306 -19.37 -7.77 12.50
N ARG A 307 -19.36 -9.11 12.43
CA ARG A 307 -20.32 -9.91 11.65
C ARG A 307 -21.75 -9.71 12.13
N ASP A 308 -21.96 -9.70 13.45
CA ASP A 308 -23.28 -9.78 14.07
C ASP A 308 -23.82 -8.39 14.47
N ALA A 309 -23.03 -7.33 14.25
CA ALA A 309 -23.41 -5.96 14.56
C ALA A 309 -24.72 -5.51 13.88
N ASP A 310 -25.55 -4.80 14.63
CA ASP A 310 -26.81 -4.22 14.15
C ASP A 310 -26.57 -2.87 13.46
N PHE A 311 -25.67 -2.06 14.01
CA PHE A 311 -25.26 -0.79 13.43
C PHE A 311 -23.74 -0.71 13.30
N ARG A 312 -23.25 -0.20 12.16
CA ARG A 312 -21.83 -0.21 11.79
C ARG A 312 -21.43 1.16 11.30
N ILE A 313 -20.40 1.72 11.92
CA ILE A 313 -19.88 3.05 11.63
C ILE A 313 -18.43 2.91 11.19
N SER A 314 -18.08 3.44 10.01
CA SER A 314 -16.69 3.60 9.61
C SER A 314 -16.23 5.01 9.92
N PHE A 315 -15.33 5.18 10.89
CA PHE A 315 -14.75 6.47 11.27
C PHE A 315 -13.30 6.56 10.78
N ALA A 316 -13.12 6.91 9.52
CA ALA A 316 -11.82 6.93 8.86
C ALA A 316 -11.01 8.19 9.17
N LYS A 317 -9.68 8.09 9.00
CA LYS A 317 -8.77 9.22 8.99
C LYS A 317 -8.57 9.73 7.56
N ASN A 318 -8.55 11.04 7.36
CA ASN A 318 -8.30 11.67 6.06
C ASN A 318 -6.81 11.61 5.69
N LYS A 319 -6.47 10.73 4.74
CA LYS A 319 -5.08 10.60 4.30
C LYS A 319 -4.88 10.06 2.89
N THR A 320 -3.75 10.40 2.29
CA THR A 320 -3.29 9.81 1.02
C THR A 320 -2.86 8.35 1.20
N HIS A 321 -2.75 7.62 0.08
CA HIS A 321 -2.31 6.23 0.08
C HIS A 321 -1.54 5.84 -1.17
N VAL A 322 -0.36 5.28 -0.96
CA VAL A 322 0.61 4.98 -2.03
C VAL A 322 0.16 3.94 -3.05
N PHE A 323 -0.89 3.18 -2.76
CA PHE A 323 -1.43 2.15 -3.67
C PHE A 323 -2.79 2.50 -4.27
N CYS A 324 -3.45 3.56 -3.80
CA CYS A 324 -4.84 3.84 -4.20
C CYS A 324 -5.25 5.30 -4.06
N HIS A 325 -4.30 6.22 -4.21
CA HIS A 325 -4.44 7.68 -4.07
C HIS A 325 -4.76 8.15 -2.66
N TYR A 326 -5.83 7.64 -2.06
CA TYR A 326 -6.33 8.03 -0.75
C TYR A 326 -6.94 6.86 0.02
N THR A 327 -7.08 7.04 1.33
CA THR A 327 -7.88 6.17 2.21
C THR A 327 -8.95 6.99 2.89
N LEU A 328 -10.18 6.51 2.88
CA LEU A 328 -11.30 7.09 3.62
C LEU A 328 -12.19 5.95 4.13
N THR A 329 -13.51 6.12 4.13
CA THR A 329 -14.44 5.20 4.78
C THR A 329 -14.50 3.84 4.09
N LEU A 330 -14.43 3.77 2.76
CA LEU A 330 -14.48 2.49 2.04
C LEU A 330 -13.25 1.63 2.37
N LYS A 331 -12.05 2.21 2.25
CA LYS A 331 -10.81 1.48 2.56
C LYS A 331 -10.67 1.19 4.04
N ASN A 332 -11.26 1.98 4.94
CA ASN A 332 -11.18 1.70 6.36
C ASN A 332 -11.80 0.33 6.73
N ILE A 333 -12.78 -0.14 5.93
CA ILE A 333 -13.37 -1.48 6.06
C ILE A 333 -12.35 -2.58 5.79
N TYR A 334 -11.32 -2.36 4.98
CA TYR A 334 -10.20 -3.29 4.83
C TYR A 334 -9.59 -3.69 6.18
N GLY A 335 -9.59 -2.77 7.15
CA GLY A 335 -9.05 -3.00 8.49
C GLY A 335 -9.82 -4.04 9.34
N ILE A 336 -11.02 -4.45 8.94
CA ILE A 336 -11.78 -5.50 9.66
C ILE A 336 -11.35 -6.92 9.30
N LEU A 337 -10.68 -7.08 8.15
CA LEU A 337 -10.23 -8.38 7.68
C LEU A 337 -9.15 -8.91 8.65
N PRO A 338 -9.32 -10.07 9.29
CA PRO A 338 -8.65 -10.30 10.57
C PRO A 338 -7.18 -10.78 10.47
N MET A 339 -6.70 -11.25 9.31
CA MET A 339 -5.36 -11.82 9.22
C MET A 339 -4.26 -10.77 9.46
N GLN A 340 -3.38 -10.98 10.44
CA GLN A 340 -2.33 -10.03 10.81
C GLN A 340 -1.42 -9.66 9.62
N ASN A 341 -0.95 -10.65 8.88
CA ASN A 341 -0.06 -10.41 7.73
C ASN A 341 -0.87 -9.97 6.50
N LYS A 342 -1.31 -8.71 6.53
CA LYS A 342 -2.15 -8.08 5.52
C LYS A 342 -1.51 -8.13 4.12
N LEU A 343 -0.21 -7.83 4.04
CA LEU A 343 0.57 -7.83 2.80
C LEU A 343 0.54 -9.21 2.12
N LYS A 344 0.84 -10.27 2.88
CA LYS A 344 0.83 -11.62 2.34
C LYS A 344 -0.58 -12.08 1.97
N GLU A 345 -1.56 -11.86 2.84
CA GLU A 345 -2.86 -12.51 2.70
C GLU A 345 -3.80 -11.79 1.74
N TYR A 346 -3.79 -10.46 1.76
CA TYR A 346 -4.75 -9.66 1.00
C TYR A 346 -4.09 -8.99 -0.20
N HIS A 347 -2.89 -8.40 -0.06
CA HIS A 347 -2.25 -7.74 -1.19
C HIS A 347 -1.76 -8.76 -2.23
N THR A 348 -1.02 -9.79 -1.82
CA THR A 348 -0.42 -10.72 -2.80
C THR A 348 -1.35 -11.84 -3.29
N LYS A 349 -2.25 -12.36 -2.44
CA LYS A 349 -3.07 -13.52 -2.80
C LYS A 349 -4.47 -13.16 -3.32
N ARG A 350 -5.06 -12.06 -2.83
CA ARG A 350 -6.50 -11.78 -3.04
C ARG A 350 -6.80 -10.44 -3.70
N GLU A 351 -5.80 -9.57 -3.84
CA GLU A 351 -5.96 -8.16 -4.23
C GLU A 351 -6.89 -7.43 -3.25
N TYR A 352 -6.30 -6.73 -2.28
CA TYR A 352 -6.94 -6.22 -1.06
C TYR A 352 -8.23 -5.40 -1.25
N ASP A 353 -8.43 -4.84 -2.44
CA ASP A 353 -9.62 -4.12 -2.86
C ASP A 353 -10.86 -5.01 -2.98
N TRP A 354 -10.75 -6.20 -3.58
CA TRP A 354 -11.88 -7.13 -3.74
C TRP A 354 -12.43 -7.66 -2.41
N PRO A 355 -11.60 -8.18 -1.47
CA PRO A 355 -12.03 -8.57 -0.14
C PRO A 355 -12.78 -7.49 0.61
N THR A 356 -12.40 -6.22 0.41
CA THR A 356 -13.03 -5.08 1.07
C THR A 356 -14.47 -4.90 0.57
N ILE A 357 -14.67 -4.91 -0.75
CA ILE A 357 -16.01 -4.78 -1.35
C ILE A 357 -16.88 -6.00 -1.02
N GLU A 358 -16.33 -7.21 -1.03
CA GLU A 358 -17.06 -8.42 -0.67
C GLU A 358 -17.49 -8.43 0.80
N THR A 359 -16.62 -7.96 1.70
CA THR A 359 -17.00 -7.76 3.10
C THR A 359 -18.19 -6.82 3.24
N MET A 360 -18.22 -5.71 2.50
CA MET A 360 -19.34 -4.76 2.54
C MET A 360 -20.65 -5.35 1.99
N LYS A 361 -20.59 -6.32 1.06
CA LYS A 361 -21.80 -7.02 0.57
C LYS A 361 -22.42 -7.91 1.65
N HIS A 362 -21.59 -8.53 2.48
CA HIS A 362 -22.04 -9.40 3.55
C HIS A 362 -22.41 -8.63 4.82
N PHE A 363 -21.67 -7.56 5.11
CA PHE A 363 -21.80 -6.76 6.32
C PHE A 363 -21.94 -5.28 5.94
N PRO A 364 -23.16 -4.82 5.62
CA PRO A 364 -23.42 -3.43 5.27
C PRO A 364 -22.98 -2.47 6.38
N VAL A 365 -22.39 -1.36 5.96
CA VAL A 365 -21.97 -0.26 6.85
C VAL A 365 -23.00 0.84 6.73
N HIS A 366 -23.44 1.35 7.87
CA HIS A 366 -24.64 2.18 7.98
C HIS A 366 -24.31 3.67 8.04
N PHE A 367 -23.09 4.02 8.43
CA PHE A 367 -22.67 5.42 8.48
C PHE A 367 -21.16 5.58 8.27
N GLY A 368 -20.76 6.59 7.50
CA GLY A 368 -19.38 6.96 7.27
C GLY A 368 -19.06 8.30 7.92
N LEU A 369 -17.93 8.37 8.62
CA LEU A 369 -17.33 9.58 9.15
C LEU A 369 -15.86 9.67 8.71
N ILE A 370 -15.41 10.88 8.40
CA ILE A 370 -14.01 11.18 8.11
C ILE A 370 -13.53 12.22 9.13
N ASP A 371 -12.57 11.83 9.97
CA ASP A 371 -11.74 12.75 10.74
C ASP A 371 -10.72 13.38 9.79
N ALA A 372 -10.94 14.64 9.45
CA ALA A 372 -10.02 15.49 8.72
C ALA A 372 -9.70 16.74 9.56
N ILE A 373 -9.59 16.63 10.89
CA ILE A 373 -9.09 17.74 11.70
C ILE A 373 -7.62 17.97 11.34
N TRP A 374 -6.83 16.92 11.52
CA TRP A 374 -5.46 16.80 10.99
C TRP A 374 -5.44 15.72 9.91
N SER A 375 -4.86 16.03 8.78
CA SER A 375 -4.81 15.17 7.60
C SER A 375 -3.38 14.93 7.14
N ALA A 376 -3.12 13.72 6.67
CA ALA A 376 -1.82 13.31 6.18
C ALA A 376 -1.81 13.25 4.65
N ASP A 377 -0.93 13.97 3.98
CA ASP A 377 -0.86 13.97 2.53
C ASP A 377 0.52 13.56 1.98
N GLY A 378 0.73 13.77 0.68
CA GLY A 378 1.96 13.40 0.00
C GLY A 378 2.14 11.90 -0.24
N GLN A 379 3.35 11.51 -0.63
CA GLN A 379 3.68 10.13 -1.02
C GLN A 379 3.71 9.14 0.14
N PHE A 380 3.57 9.57 1.40
CA PHE A 380 3.68 8.65 2.54
C PHE A 380 2.58 8.84 3.60
N GLY A 381 1.57 9.69 3.38
CA GLY A 381 0.54 10.03 4.37
C GLY A 381 -0.22 8.83 4.98
N VAL A 382 -0.25 7.66 4.32
CA VAL A 382 -0.75 6.41 4.93
C VAL A 382 0.06 5.96 6.16
N ILE A 383 1.37 6.20 6.14
CA ILE A 383 2.35 5.73 7.11
C ILE A 383 2.79 6.88 8.03
N VAL A 384 3.21 8.01 7.45
CA VAL A 384 3.82 9.14 8.18
C VAL A 384 3.68 10.43 7.38
N ASP A 385 3.48 11.52 8.10
CA ASP A 385 3.58 12.88 7.57
C ASP A 385 4.33 13.78 8.55
N ALA A 386 5.41 14.40 8.09
CA ALA A 386 6.24 15.26 8.92
C ALA A 386 5.66 16.67 9.09
N GLU A 387 4.76 17.08 8.20
CA GLU A 387 4.16 18.42 8.14
C GLU A 387 2.65 18.31 7.80
N PRO A 388 1.86 17.62 8.65
CA PRO A 388 0.46 17.33 8.34
C PRO A 388 -0.40 18.59 8.23
N ASN A 389 -1.41 18.52 7.38
CA ASN A 389 -2.32 19.62 7.12
C ASN A 389 -3.40 19.74 8.20
N HIS A 390 -3.51 20.91 8.82
CA HIS A 390 -4.60 21.23 9.76
C HIS A 390 -5.87 21.64 8.98
N THR A 391 -6.54 20.64 8.40
CA THR A 391 -7.71 20.82 7.52
C THR A 391 -9.00 21.16 8.24
N LYS A 392 -9.07 20.91 9.56
CA LYS A 392 -10.16 21.34 10.47
C LYS A 392 -11.56 20.92 10.04
N THR A 393 -11.69 19.77 9.40
CA THR A 393 -12.92 19.32 8.74
C THR A 393 -13.40 17.99 9.31
N ILE A 394 -14.72 17.81 9.42
CA ILE A 394 -15.33 16.49 9.58
C ILE A 394 -16.35 16.30 8.45
N ILE A 395 -16.38 15.11 7.89
CA ILE A 395 -17.31 14.73 6.81
C ILE A 395 -18.13 13.55 7.29
N GLY A 396 -19.45 13.57 7.08
CA GLY A 396 -20.34 12.50 7.50
C GLY A 396 -21.49 12.24 6.53
N GLY A 397 -22.00 11.00 6.54
CA GLY A 397 -23.20 10.62 5.80
C GLY A 397 -23.51 9.13 5.87
N GLU A 398 -24.75 8.75 5.55
CA GLU A 398 -25.23 7.35 5.56
C GLU A 398 -24.52 6.49 4.50
N ASN A 399 -24.25 7.07 3.33
CA ASN A 399 -23.69 6.35 2.19
C ASN A 399 -22.17 6.54 2.06
N LEU A 400 -21.39 5.49 2.34
CA LEU A 400 -19.92 5.53 2.29
C LEU A 400 -19.36 5.91 0.90
N ILE A 401 -20.04 5.53 -0.19
CA ILE A 401 -19.63 5.90 -1.55
C ILE A 401 -19.71 7.42 -1.72
N ALA A 402 -20.80 8.03 -1.22
CA ALA A 402 -20.97 9.47 -1.27
C ALA A 402 -19.98 10.20 -0.36
N VAL A 403 -19.71 9.66 0.85
CA VAL A 403 -18.75 10.23 1.80
C VAL A 403 -17.33 10.22 1.21
N ASP A 404 -16.89 9.10 0.63
CA ASP A 404 -15.59 9.01 -0.04
C ASP A 404 -15.53 9.87 -1.31
N TRP A 405 -16.63 10.02 -2.04
CA TRP A 405 -16.72 10.92 -3.20
C TRP A 405 -16.50 12.38 -2.79
N VAL A 406 -17.14 12.84 -1.70
CA VAL A 406 -16.93 14.20 -1.17
C VAL A 406 -15.51 14.36 -0.64
N GLY A 407 -14.99 13.38 0.09
CA GLY A 407 -13.60 13.41 0.57
C GLY A 407 -12.58 13.50 -0.56
N ALA A 408 -12.77 12.76 -1.66
CA ALA A 408 -11.93 12.86 -2.85
C ALA A 408 -11.99 14.26 -3.49
N LYS A 409 -13.18 14.88 -3.60
CA LYS A 409 -13.32 16.27 -4.07
C LYS A 409 -12.59 17.24 -3.15
N LYS A 410 -12.67 17.06 -1.82
CA LYS A 410 -11.92 17.89 -0.84
C LYS A 410 -10.41 17.77 -1.03
N MET A 411 -9.88 16.63 -1.49
CA MET A 411 -8.47 16.42 -1.84
C MET A 411 -8.07 16.94 -3.24
N GLY A 412 -9.00 17.58 -3.97
CA GLY A 412 -8.75 18.09 -5.32
C GLY A 412 -8.69 17.00 -6.40
N LEU A 413 -9.17 15.78 -6.08
CA LEU A 413 -9.22 14.66 -7.01
C LEU A 413 -10.57 14.64 -7.76
N ASP A 414 -10.61 13.97 -8.93
CA ASP A 414 -11.86 13.73 -9.64
C ASP A 414 -12.40 12.31 -9.39
N PRO A 415 -13.32 12.12 -8.41
CA PRO A 415 -13.88 10.80 -8.08
C PRO A 415 -14.74 10.16 -9.17
N ASP A 416 -15.03 10.88 -10.25
CA ASP A 416 -15.75 10.35 -11.40
C ASP A 416 -14.81 9.74 -12.46
N ASP A 417 -13.50 10.00 -12.36
CA ASP A 417 -12.50 9.28 -13.15
C ASP A 417 -12.28 7.89 -12.54
N PRO A 418 -12.54 6.78 -13.28
CA PRO A 418 -12.32 5.42 -12.77
C PRO A 418 -10.86 5.09 -12.46
N LYS A 419 -9.90 5.95 -12.81
CA LYS A 419 -8.49 5.83 -12.43
C LYS A 419 -8.20 6.40 -11.04
N VAL A 420 -9.09 7.23 -10.51
CA VAL A 420 -8.90 7.93 -9.22
C VAL A 420 -9.52 7.10 -8.10
N GLY A 421 -8.67 6.64 -7.19
CA GLY A 421 -9.10 5.79 -6.09
C GLY A 421 -9.37 4.36 -6.54
N ARG A 422 -8.93 3.38 -5.75
CA ARG A 422 -9.13 1.96 -6.08
C ARG A 422 -10.49 1.42 -5.62
N PHE A 423 -10.97 1.89 -4.46
CA PHE A 423 -12.17 1.37 -3.81
C PHE A 423 -13.45 2.01 -4.31
N LEU A 424 -13.43 3.32 -4.59
CA LEU A 424 -14.63 4.06 -4.99
C LEU A 424 -15.22 3.52 -6.30
N PRO A 425 -14.44 3.28 -7.39
CA PRO A 425 -14.98 2.70 -8.61
C PRO A 425 -15.56 1.30 -8.41
N LEU A 426 -14.91 0.45 -7.61
CA LEU A 426 -15.40 -0.91 -7.32
C LEU A 426 -16.66 -0.91 -6.46
N ALA A 427 -16.76 -0.01 -5.48
CA ALA A 427 -17.96 0.16 -4.67
C ALA A 427 -19.12 0.67 -5.53
N VAL A 428 -18.85 1.61 -6.44
CA VAL A 428 -19.81 2.12 -7.42
C VAL A 428 -20.28 1.02 -8.39
N GLU A 429 -19.39 0.14 -8.86
CA GLU A 429 -19.76 -1.04 -9.66
C GLU A 429 -20.63 -2.02 -8.86
N ALA A 430 -20.30 -2.25 -7.58
CA ALA A 430 -20.97 -3.24 -6.74
C ALA A 430 -22.33 -2.79 -6.21
N PHE A 431 -22.47 -1.52 -5.81
CA PHE A 431 -23.63 -0.99 -5.08
C PHE A 431 -24.39 0.10 -5.85
N GLY A 432 -23.79 0.65 -6.90
CA GLY A 432 -24.34 1.79 -7.64
C GLY A 432 -23.79 3.13 -7.16
N LYS A 433 -23.96 4.17 -7.99
CA LYS A 433 -23.55 5.55 -7.67
C LYS A 433 -24.74 6.33 -7.12
N PRO A 434 -24.65 6.91 -5.91
CA PRO A 434 -25.72 7.75 -5.39
C PRO A 434 -25.78 9.12 -6.08
N GLU A 435 -26.94 9.75 -5.99
CA GLU A 435 -27.07 11.19 -6.22
C GLU A 435 -26.66 11.92 -4.94
N VAL A 436 -25.47 12.54 -4.97
CA VAL A 436 -24.84 13.14 -3.80
C VAL A 436 -25.31 14.58 -3.60
N ASN A 437 -26.07 14.82 -2.53
CA ASN A 437 -26.35 16.16 -2.03
C ASN A 437 -25.25 16.56 -1.04
N TRP A 438 -24.26 17.31 -1.52
CA TRP A 438 -23.16 17.82 -0.69
C TRP A 438 -23.54 19.15 -0.01
N ALA A 439 -23.75 19.08 1.31
CA ALA A 439 -24.00 20.20 2.20
C ALA A 439 -22.74 20.64 2.98
N GLY A 440 -22.68 21.92 3.35
CA GLY A 440 -21.56 22.51 4.08
C GLY A 440 -20.44 23.06 3.21
N ASP A 441 -19.21 22.98 3.70
CA ASP A 441 -17.99 23.53 3.09
C ASP A 441 -17.55 22.74 1.86
N LYS A 442 -17.45 23.45 0.72
CA LYS A 442 -17.06 22.92 -0.59
C LYS A 442 -15.64 23.28 -1.02
N SER A 443 -14.89 23.99 -0.16
CA SER A 443 -13.51 24.34 -0.45
C SER A 443 -12.63 23.08 -0.57
N VAL A 444 -11.65 23.11 -1.45
CA VAL A 444 -10.62 22.07 -1.52
C VAL A 444 -9.59 22.32 -0.42
N TYR A 445 -8.94 21.27 0.08
CA TYR A 445 -7.80 21.39 0.98
C TYR A 445 -6.64 22.08 0.25
N ASP A 446 -6.05 23.09 0.90
CA ASP A 446 -4.93 23.86 0.36
C ASP A 446 -4.01 24.29 1.53
N PRO A 447 -2.71 23.92 1.50
CA PRO A 447 -2.08 23.06 0.50
C PRO A 447 -2.57 21.59 0.59
N TRP A 448 -2.46 20.86 -0.52
CA TRP A 448 -2.68 19.41 -0.56
C TRP A 448 -1.84 18.73 -1.65
N GLU A 449 -1.04 17.74 -1.27
CA GLU A 449 -0.19 16.96 -2.16
C GLU A 449 -0.75 15.54 -2.38
N ASN A 450 -1.15 15.24 -3.62
CA ASN A 450 -1.59 13.90 -3.99
C ASN A 450 -0.41 12.99 -4.36
N VAL A 451 -0.63 11.67 -4.23
CA VAL A 451 0.36 10.64 -4.61
C VAL A 451 0.60 10.67 -6.12
N SER A 452 1.85 10.44 -6.54
CA SER A 452 2.20 10.40 -7.96
C SER A 452 1.78 9.08 -8.60
N GLU A 453 1.12 9.13 -9.75
CA GLU A 453 0.74 7.94 -10.53
C GLU A 453 1.92 7.01 -10.83
N VAL A 454 3.08 7.59 -11.18
CA VAL A 454 4.30 6.82 -11.46
C VAL A 454 4.75 6.06 -10.21
N PHE A 455 4.61 6.70 -9.04
CA PHE A 455 4.98 6.10 -7.77
C PHE A 455 4.02 4.98 -7.36
N ILE A 456 2.71 5.16 -7.58
CA ILE A 456 1.69 4.12 -7.37
C ILE A 456 2.02 2.87 -8.21
N GLN A 457 2.24 3.04 -9.52
CA GLN A 457 2.53 1.94 -10.43
C GLN A 457 3.84 1.22 -10.08
N PHE A 458 4.86 1.96 -9.65
CA PHE A 458 6.13 1.39 -9.24
C PHE A 458 6.00 0.51 -7.99
N LEU A 459 5.26 0.98 -6.98
CA LEU A 459 5.08 0.23 -5.74
C LEU A 459 4.17 -0.98 -5.91
N ASP A 460 3.16 -0.93 -6.79
CA ASP A 460 2.28 -2.07 -7.06
C ASP A 460 3.08 -3.29 -7.59
N ILE A 461 4.07 -3.05 -8.45
CA ILE A 461 4.99 -4.09 -8.95
C ILE A 461 5.86 -4.67 -7.81
N ILE A 462 6.30 -3.83 -6.89
CA ILE A 462 7.14 -4.24 -5.75
C ILE A 462 6.32 -5.11 -4.78
N GLU A 463 5.08 -4.72 -4.51
CA GLU A 463 4.18 -5.40 -3.57
C GLU A 463 3.99 -6.89 -3.87
N GLU A 464 3.91 -7.27 -5.14
CA GLU A 464 3.78 -8.67 -5.58
C GLU A 464 4.97 -9.55 -5.15
N ALA A 465 6.15 -8.97 -5.01
CA ALA A 465 7.33 -9.67 -4.51
C ALA A 465 7.31 -9.69 -2.97
N TYR A 466 6.36 -10.44 -2.37
CA TYR A 466 6.15 -10.49 -0.91
C TYR A 466 7.46 -10.62 -0.11
N ALA A 467 8.38 -11.51 -0.52
CA ALA A 467 9.64 -11.70 0.19
C ALA A 467 10.55 -10.45 0.18
N PHE A 468 10.57 -9.73 -0.94
CA PHE A 468 11.30 -8.47 -1.06
C PHE A 468 10.59 -7.35 -0.29
N SER A 469 9.27 -7.24 -0.43
CA SER A 469 8.47 -6.24 0.26
C SER A 469 8.50 -6.41 1.79
N ASP A 470 8.37 -7.63 2.31
CA ASP A 470 8.49 -7.91 3.76
C ASP A 470 9.89 -7.53 4.28
N TRP A 471 10.93 -7.86 3.53
CA TRP A 471 12.30 -7.48 3.86
C TRP A 471 12.47 -5.95 3.83
N TRP A 472 12.00 -5.29 2.79
CA TRP A 472 12.06 -3.84 2.59
C TRP A 472 11.35 -3.08 3.71
N PHE A 473 10.09 -3.44 4.01
CA PHE A 473 9.34 -2.87 5.12
C PHE A 473 10.06 -3.11 6.45
N SER A 474 10.59 -4.31 6.69
CA SER A 474 11.32 -4.60 7.94
C SER A 474 12.58 -3.75 8.14
N GLY A 475 13.20 -3.26 7.06
CA GLY A 475 14.36 -2.37 7.11
C GLY A 475 14.00 -0.89 7.25
N LEU A 476 12.94 -0.45 6.58
CA LEU A 476 12.65 0.97 6.39
C LEU A 476 11.62 1.55 7.34
N THR A 477 10.77 0.75 7.96
CA THR A 477 9.78 1.27 8.91
C THR A 477 10.47 1.75 10.19
N ALA A 478 9.99 2.85 10.74
CA ALA A 478 10.30 3.30 12.08
C ALA A 478 8.98 3.36 12.88
N MET A 479 9.12 3.39 14.20
CA MET A 479 8.01 3.44 15.14
C MET A 479 8.45 4.21 16.38
N ASP A 480 7.46 4.63 17.15
CA ASP A 480 7.59 5.07 18.53
C ASP A 480 8.33 4.02 19.41
N GLU A 481 9.03 4.48 20.44
CA GLU A 481 9.82 3.66 21.36
C GLU A 481 8.97 2.57 22.04
N TYR A 482 7.68 2.84 22.27
CA TYR A 482 6.74 1.88 22.83
C TYR A 482 6.62 0.58 22.00
N PHE A 483 6.83 0.67 20.69
CA PHE A 483 6.77 -0.46 19.76
C PHE A 483 8.19 -0.99 19.47
N ALA A 484 8.72 -1.79 20.38
CA ALA A 484 10.07 -2.37 20.23
C ALA A 484 10.17 -3.34 19.04
N PHE A 485 11.28 -3.30 18.30
CA PHE A 485 11.49 -4.13 17.12
C PHE A 485 11.80 -5.60 17.47
N LYS A 486 11.10 -6.54 16.82
CA LYS A 486 11.18 -8.00 17.07
C LYS A 486 12.42 -8.66 16.42
N LYS A 487 12.74 -8.30 15.17
CA LYS A 487 13.70 -9.06 14.35
C LYS A 487 15.15 -8.70 14.72
N ARG A 488 15.87 -9.61 15.37
CA ARG A 488 17.28 -9.41 15.77
C ARG A 488 18.32 -10.00 14.79
N ALA A 489 17.91 -10.38 13.59
CA ALA A 489 18.86 -10.90 12.60
C ALA A 489 19.88 -9.81 12.23
N LEU A 490 21.17 -10.12 12.38
CA LEU A 490 22.28 -9.17 12.23
C LEU A 490 22.22 -8.36 10.91
N PRO A 491 21.90 -8.95 9.73
CA PRO A 491 21.82 -8.18 8.49
C PRO A 491 20.73 -7.09 8.51
N ILE A 492 19.58 -7.36 9.14
CA ILE A 492 18.48 -6.40 9.25
C ILE A 492 18.85 -5.27 10.20
N VAL A 493 19.50 -5.59 11.32
CA VAL A 493 19.96 -4.57 12.29
C VAL A 493 20.99 -3.64 11.64
N ILE A 494 21.96 -4.18 10.90
CA ILE A 494 22.95 -3.39 10.17
C ILE A 494 22.26 -2.50 9.12
N LEU A 495 21.35 -3.07 8.33
CA LEU A 495 20.59 -2.31 7.33
C LEU A 495 19.83 -1.14 7.95
N ARG A 496 19.12 -1.38 9.07
CA ARG A 496 18.36 -0.33 9.78
C ARG A 496 19.27 0.80 10.27
N ARG A 497 20.45 0.47 10.81
CA ARG A 497 21.45 1.46 11.24
C ARG A 497 21.99 2.29 10.08
N LEU A 498 22.29 1.64 8.95
CA LEU A 498 22.76 2.33 7.74
C LEU A 498 21.69 3.26 7.15
N LEU A 499 20.43 2.86 7.21
CA LEU A 499 19.30 3.65 6.70
C LEU A 499 18.79 4.71 7.68
N LYS A 500 19.32 4.79 8.91
CA LYS A 500 18.91 5.74 9.94
C LYS A 500 18.86 7.20 9.47
N PRO A 501 19.87 7.74 8.74
CA PRO A 501 19.81 9.12 8.23
C PRO A 501 18.65 9.34 7.25
N ILE A 502 18.41 8.38 6.36
CA ILE A 502 17.32 8.44 5.37
C ILE A 502 15.96 8.35 6.07
N LYS A 503 15.84 7.44 7.04
CA LYS A 503 14.61 7.27 7.82
C LYS A 503 14.26 8.52 8.62
N ARG A 504 15.23 9.25 9.15
CA ARG A 504 15.02 10.49 9.91
C ARG A 504 14.32 11.58 9.09
N ILE A 505 14.47 11.56 7.75
CA ILE A 505 13.82 12.51 6.84
C ILE A 505 12.30 12.26 6.82
N LEU A 506 11.89 10.98 6.78
CA LEU A 506 10.49 10.58 6.70
C LEU A 506 9.84 10.45 8.08
N TYR A 507 10.56 9.87 9.04
CA TYR A 507 10.10 9.56 10.39
C TYR A 507 10.77 10.49 11.40
N LYS A 508 10.36 11.75 11.37
CA LYS A 508 10.94 12.84 12.19
C LYS A 508 10.89 12.55 13.69
N TYR A 509 9.81 11.90 14.14
CA TYR A 509 9.48 11.68 15.56
C TYR A 509 9.87 10.31 16.09
N ASP A 510 10.28 9.38 15.23
CA ASP A 510 10.42 7.99 15.63
C ASP A 510 11.73 7.63 16.28
N TYR A 511 11.64 6.59 17.10
CA TYR A 511 12.80 5.92 17.64
C TYR A 511 13.49 5.10 16.54
N LEU A 512 14.77 5.43 16.32
CA LEU A 512 15.62 4.78 15.34
C LEU A 512 16.79 4.14 16.08
N GLU A 513 16.73 2.83 16.33
CA GLU A 513 17.85 2.03 16.89
C GLU A 513 19.09 2.03 15.99
#